data_AF-A0A832Z746-F1
#
_entry.id   AF-A0A832Z746-F1
#
_cell.length_a   1.000
_cell.length_b   1.000
_cell.length_c   1.000
_cell.angle_alpha   90.00
_cell.angle_beta   90.00
_cell.angle_gamma   90.00
#
_symmetry.space_group_name_H-M   'P 1'
#
loop_
_entity.id
_entity.type
_entity.pdbx_description
1 polymer ?
#
loop_
_entity_poly.entity_id
_entity_poly.type
_entity_poly.pdbx_seq_one_letter_code
_entity_poly.pdbx_strand_id
1 'polypeptide(L)'
;EVEKTIITNCVVEDIGGFLYAGKKPVKRTSRFSCSFMIPALDAVEIAVVETQFQVRHAPTASQVWDQAQMPYNVEVGSAVYAWSFYMDLASVGCTSAIKSECLDANERKKRVELAIDALALMLDSRLFGAKHSRFMPVVGYELLLVTLSKPLPFNVSPPAMGPCFVEDTVKRIKAFVKATNSSVEVYGYTGDSDAEKLLKANNVRVYRTIVELFGEVKKKALEWLGL
;
A
#
# COMPACT_ATOMS: atom_id res chain seq x y z
N GLU A 1 -0.23 26.38 -15.15
CA GLU A 1 1.19 26.70 -14.88
C GLU A 1 1.68 26.22 -13.52
N VAL A 2 1.12 26.70 -12.40
CA VAL A 2 1.58 26.30 -11.04
C VAL A 2 1.70 24.79 -10.85
N GLU A 3 0.67 24.01 -11.20
CA GLU A 3 0.72 22.54 -11.10
C GLU A 3 1.86 21.96 -11.95
N LYS A 4 1.96 22.37 -13.22
CA LYS A 4 3.00 21.90 -14.14
C LYS A 4 4.40 22.18 -13.60
N THR A 5 4.63 23.38 -13.06
CA THR A 5 5.91 23.75 -12.45
C THR A 5 6.22 22.86 -11.24
N ILE A 6 5.25 22.62 -10.37
CA ILE A 6 5.43 21.77 -9.17
C ILE A 6 5.72 20.33 -9.57
N ILE A 7 4.92 19.72 -10.46
CA ILE A 7 5.16 18.33 -10.88
C ILE A 7 6.50 18.19 -11.61
N THR A 8 6.90 19.17 -12.43
CA THR A 8 8.19 19.12 -13.13
C THR A 8 9.36 19.10 -12.13
N ASN A 9 9.28 19.93 -11.08
CA ASN A 9 10.36 20.09 -10.12
C ASN A 9 10.34 19.09 -8.96
N CYS A 10 9.18 18.50 -8.63
CA CYS A 10 9.03 17.64 -7.46
C CYS A 10 8.26 16.36 -7.80
N VAL A 11 8.96 15.24 -7.79
CA VAL A 11 8.37 13.90 -7.99
C VAL A 11 7.47 13.47 -6.82
N VAL A 12 7.79 13.91 -5.60
CA VAL A 12 6.98 13.63 -4.42
C VAL A 12 5.62 14.30 -4.53
N GLU A 13 5.55 15.55 -4.98
CA GLU A 13 4.29 16.26 -5.16
C GLU A 13 3.52 15.78 -6.41
N ASP A 14 4.23 15.23 -7.40
CA ASP A 14 3.61 14.58 -8.57
C ASP A 14 2.87 13.29 -8.17
N ILE A 15 3.53 12.40 -7.43
CA ILE A 15 2.98 11.09 -7.02
C ILE A 15 2.09 11.24 -5.77
N GLY A 16 2.59 11.92 -4.74
CA GLY A 16 1.95 12.13 -3.44
C GLY A 16 0.83 13.17 -3.44
N GLY A 17 0.80 14.06 -4.44
CA GLY A 17 -0.18 15.14 -4.53
C GLY A 17 0.10 16.27 -3.54
N PHE A 18 -0.47 17.44 -3.81
CA PHE A 18 -0.22 18.66 -3.04
C PHE A 18 -1.46 19.54 -2.94
N LEU A 19 -1.47 20.42 -1.94
CA LEU A 19 -2.45 21.49 -1.80
C LEU A 19 -1.73 22.83 -1.61
N TYR A 20 -1.70 23.64 -2.67
CA TYR A 20 -1.24 25.01 -2.60
C TYR A 20 -2.41 25.93 -2.23
N ALA A 21 -2.42 26.43 -1.00
CA ALA A 21 -3.46 27.32 -0.47
C ALA A 21 -3.12 28.83 -0.66
N GLY A 22 -2.45 29.19 -1.76
CA GLY A 22 -2.15 30.59 -2.09
C GLY A 22 -3.32 31.35 -2.70
N LYS A 23 -3.05 32.54 -3.24
CA LYS A 23 -4.07 33.43 -3.84
C LYS A 23 -4.96 32.74 -4.87
N LYS A 24 -4.38 31.86 -5.68
CA LYS A 24 -5.11 30.93 -6.56
C LYS A 24 -4.87 29.52 -6.03
N PRO A 25 -5.82 28.92 -5.32
CA PRO A 25 -5.61 27.61 -4.73
C PRO A 25 -5.47 26.56 -5.85
N VAL A 26 -4.48 25.69 -5.72
CA VAL A 26 -4.23 24.60 -6.66
C VAL A 26 -4.11 23.31 -5.86
N LYS A 27 -4.91 22.32 -6.24
CA LYS A 27 -4.92 21.01 -5.61
C LYS A 27 -4.60 19.94 -6.65
N ARG A 28 -3.66 19.07 -6.32
CA ARG A 28 -3.43 17.81 -7.02
C ARG A 28 -3.73 16.68 -6.03
N THR A 29 -4.69 15.83 -6.34
CA THR A 29 -4.96 14.64 -5.53
C THR A 29 -3.80 13.67 -5.63
N SER A 30 -3.51 12.93 -4.56
CA SER A 30 -2.47 11.91 -4.60
C SER A 30 -2.76 10.87 -5.69
N ARG A 31 -1.71 10.40 -6.36
CA ARG A 31 -1.78 9.23 -7.25
C ARG A 31 -1.70 7.94 -6.46
N PHE A 32 -1.27 7.98 -5.21
CA PHE A 32 -1.27 6.84 -4.30
C PHE A 32 -2.24 7.10 -3.14
N SER A 33 -3.20 6.21 -2.94
CA SER A 33 -4.18 6.32 -1.87
C SER A 33 -4.26 5.00 -1.11
N CYS A 34 -4.38 5.07 0.21
CA CYS A 34 -4.58 3.92 1.08
C CYS A 34 -5.86 4.05 1.88
N SER A 35 -6.50 2.92 2.18
CA SER A 35 -7.55 2.85 3.19
C SER A 35 -6.95 2.87 4.59
N PHE A 36 -7.79 3.08 5.58
CA PHE A 36 -7.42 2.75 6.95
C PHE A 36 -7.07 1.26 7.07
N MET A 37 -6.08 0.99 7.91
CA MET A 37 -5.77 -0.35 8.36
C MET A 37 -6.65 -0.68 9.54
N ILE A 38 -7.51 -1.68 9.37
CA ILE A 38 -8.50 -2.10 10.38
C ILE A 38 -8.28 -3.57 10.72
N PRO A 39 -8.63 -4.03 11.93
CA PRO A 39 -8.63 -5.44 12.24
C PRO A 39 -9.52 -6.20 11.24
N ALA A 40 -9.05 -7.36 10.79
CA ALA A 40 -9.87 -8.26 9.98
C ALA A 40 -11.04 -8.73 10.84
N LEU A 41 -12.28 -8.59 10.34
CA LEU A 41 -13.51 -8.79 11.10
C LEU A 41 -13.67 -10.24 11.58
N ASP A 42 -13.16 -11.19 10.80
CA ASP A 42 -13.05 -12.60 11.13
C ASP A 42 -12.01 -12.91 12.21
N ALA A 43 -11.07 -11.99 12.44
CA ALA A 43 -10.05 -12.10 13.49
C ALA A 43 -10.35 -11.25 14.74
N VAL A 44 -11.44 -10.48 14.78
CA VAL A 44 -11.80 -9.62 15.93
C VAL A 44 -12.01 -10.45 17.20
N GLU A 45 -12.55 -11.67 17.07
CA GLU A 45 -12.74 -12.58 18.21
C GLU A 45 -11.43 -13.21 18.71
N ILE A 46 -10.36 -13.17 17.91
CA ILE A 46 -9.07 -13.86 18.16
C ILE A 46 -7.98 -12.84 18.59
N ALA A 47 -8.31 -11.56 18.75
CA ALA A 47 -7.36 -10.54 19.15
C ALA A 47 -6.73 -10.88 20.52
N VAL A 48 -5.41 -11.12 20.53
CA VAL A 48 -4.66 -11.42 21.75
C VAL A 48 -4.08 -10.13 22.29
N VAL A 49 -4.44 -9.76 23.51
CA VAL A 49 -3.84 -8.62 24.22
C VAL A 49 -2.77 -9.15 25.16
N GLU A 50 -1.50 -8.83 24.89
CA GLU A 50 -0.38 -9.16 25.76
C GLU A 50 0.14 -7.93 26.48
N THR A 51 0.34 -8.02 27.79
CA THR A 51 1.00 -6.95 28.55
C THR A 51 2.51 -7.12 28.49
N GLN A 52 3.22 -6.16 27.91
CA GLN A 52 4.69 -6.08 27.96
C GLN A 52 5.14 -5.08 29.02
N PHE A 53 5.98 -5.53 29.95
CA PHE A 53 6.56 -4.69 31.00
C PHE A 53 7.77 -3.92 30.44
N GLN A 54 7.64 -2.60 30.26
CA GLN A 54 8.72 -1.76 29.75
C GLN A 54 9.43 -1.06 30.91
N VAL A 55 10.70 -1.41 31.12
CA VAL A 55 11.60 -0.71 32.04
C VAL A 55 12.77 -0.12 31.27
N ARG A 56 13.29 1.03 31.70
CA ARG A 56 14.65 1.44 31.32
C ARG A 56 15.55 1.31 32.52
N HIS A 57 16.71 0.74 32.30
CA HIS A 57 17.72 0.58 33.33
C HIS A 57 18.29 1.97 33.69
N ALA A 58 17.88 2.51 34.85
CA ALA A 58 18.30 3.81 35.37
C ALA A 58 18.83 3.66 36.81
N PRO A 59 20.04 3.08 36.99
CA PRO A 59 20.54 2.67 38.31
C PRO A 59 20.82 3.84 39.26
N THR A 60 21.04 5.04 38.73
CA THR A 60 21.29 6.26 39.50
C THR A 60 20.00 6.97 39.93
N ALA A 61 18.91 6.76 39.20
CA ALA A 61 17.64 7.45 39.40
C ALA A 61 16.72 6.74 40.42
N SER A 62 17.01 5.48 40.74
CA SER A 62 16.23 4.63 41.64
C SER A 62 16.38 4.96 43.14
N GLN A 63 17.30 5.86 43.51
CA GLN A 63 17.57 6.20 44.91
C GLN A 63 16.66 7.32 45.47
N VAL A 64 15.98 8.06 44.60
CA VAL A 64 15.04 9.13 44.99
C VAL A 64 13.71 8.85 44.28
N TRP A 65 12.62 8.66 45.04
CA TRP A 65 11.31 8.31 44.48
C TRP A 65 10.81 9.29 43.41
N ASP A 66 11.10 10.60 43.56
CA ASP A 66 10.75 11.64 42.57
C ASP A 66 11.55 11.57 41.26
N GLN A 67 12.65 10.81 41.24
CA GLN A 67 13.50 10.59 40.06
C GLN A 67 13.42 9.16 39.52
N ALA A 68 12.75 8.26 40.25
CA ALA A 68 12.59 6.87 39.84
C ALA A 68 11.72 6.79 38.58
N GLN A 69 12.17 6.01 37.59
CA GLN A 69 11.34 5.72 36.44
C GLN A 69 10.13 4.90 36.88
N MET A 70 8.93 5.41 36.61
CA MET A 70 7.70 4.66 36.83
C MET A 70 7.63 3.53 35.80
N PRO A 71 7.66 2.26 36.21
CA PRO A 71 7.36 1.17 35.30
C PRO A 71 5.89 1.27 34.87
N TYR A 72 5.64 1.06 33.59
CA TYR A 72 4.28 0.96 33.06
C TYR A 72 4.20 -0.23 32.10
N ASN A 73 3.05 -0.89 32.11
CA ASN A 73 2.73 -1.92 31.13
C ASN A 73 2.25 -1.25 29.85
N VAL A 74 2.72 -1.76 28.72
CA VAL A 74 2.10 -1.48 27.43
C VAL A 74 1.33 -2.73 27.05
N GLU A 75 0.03 -2.60 26.84
CA GLU A 75 -0.75 -3.62 26.18
C GLU A 75 -0.40 -3.61 24.69
N VAL A 76 0.13 -4.73 24.22
CA VAL A 76 0.44 -5.00 22.83
C VAL A 76 -0.59 -6.00 22.34
N GLY A 77 -1.50 -5.55 21.49
CA GLY A 77 -2.45 -6.42 20.80
C GLY A 77 -1.81 -7.01 19.55
N SER A 78 -1.90 -8.33 19.36
CA SER A 78 -1.67 -8.97 18.07
C SER A 78 -3.02 -9.35 17.45
N ALA A 79 -3.20 -8.96 16.18
CA ALA A 79 -4.38 -9.27 15.40
C ALA A 79 -4.03 -9.26 13.92
N VAL A 80 -4.84 -9.91 13.10
CA VAL A 80 -4.76 -9.78 11.65
C VAL A 80 -5.34 -8.42 11.28
N TYR A 81 -4.56 -7.64 10.52
CA TYR A 81 -4.99 -6.34 10.02
C TYR A 81 -5.12 -6.38 8.50
N ALA A 82 -6.14 -5.70 8.01
CA ALA A 82 -6.47 -5.61 6.60
C ALA A 82 -6.54 -4.15 6.16
N TRP A 83 -6.02 -3.88 4.97
CA TRP A 83 -6.10 -2.58 4.31
C TRP A 83 -5.96 -2.75 2.80
N SER A 84 -6.32 -1.71 2.05
CA SER A 84 -6.20 -1.68 0.60
C SER A 84 -5.51 -0.40 0.16
N PHE A 85 -4.79 -0.48 -0.95
CA PHE A 85 -4.18 0.67 -1.58
C PHE A 85 -4.54 0.72 -3.07
N TYR A 86 -4.45 1.90 -3.65
CA TYR A 86 -4.70 2.19 -5.05
C TYR A 86 -3.62 3.14 -5.56
N MET A 87 -3.14 2.89 -6.79
CA MET A 87 -2.16 3.73 -7.45
C MET A 87 -2.57 4.02 -8.89
N ASP A 88 -2.75 5.30 -9.23
CA ASP A 88 -3.00 5.77 -10.60
C ASP A 88 -1.68 6.09 -11.31
N LEU A 89 -1.15 5.09 -12.02
CA LEU A 89 0.08 5.19 -12.81
C LEU A 89 -0.08 6.02 -14.08
N ALA A 90 -1.29 6.05 -14.67
CA ALA A 90 -1.53 6.74 -15.93
C ALA A 90 -1.42 8.26 -15.78
N SER A 91 -1.80 8.79 -14.61
CA SER A 91 -1.75 10.23 -14.32
C SER A 91 -0.41 10.72 -13.75
N VAL A 92 0.57 9.82 -13.51
CA VAL A 92 1.92 10.20 -13.05
C VAL A 92 2.62 11.01 -14.15
N GLY A 93 3.19 12.15 -13.77
CA GLY A 93 3.86 13.08 -14.68
C GLY A 93 2.91 13.80 -15.64
N CYS A 94 1.60 13.81 -15.39
CA CYS A 94 0.60 14.54 -16.18
C CYS A 94 -0.21 15.49 -15.30
N THR A 95 -0.52 16.68 -15.81
CA THR A 95 -1.37 17.67 -15.11
C THR A 95 -2.82 17.18 -15.00
N SER A 96 -3.52 17.52 -13.92
CA SER A 96 -4.91 17.14 -13.68
C SER A 96 -5.97 17.99 -14.42
N ALA A 97 -5.55 18.89 -15.32
CA ALA A 97 -6.45 19.73 -16.11
C ALA A 97 -7.16 18.97 -17.25
N ILE A 98 -8.27 19.55 -17.75
CA ILE A 98 -9.10 19.01 -18.85
C ILE A 98 -8.27 18.68 -20.10
N LYS A 99 -7.25 19.48 -20.39
CA LYS A 99 -6.18 19.13 -21.33
C LYS A 99 -4.98 18.69 -20.50
N SER A 100 -4.75 17.38 -20.42
CA SER A 100 -3.60 16.86 -19.69
C SER A 100 -2.33 17.12 -20.49
N GLU A 101 -1.43 17.90 -19.90
CA GLU A 101 -0.06 18.02 -20.39
C GLU A 101 0.80 17.06 -19.59
N CYS A 102 1.55 16.24 -20.31
CA CYS A 102 2.42 15.24 -19.73
C CYS A 102 3.88 15.65 -19.90
N LEU A 103 4.73 15.28 -18.94
CA LEU A 103 6.18 15.35 -19.06
C LEU A 103 6.67 14.43 -20.19
N ASP A 104 7.94 14.59 -20.57
CA ASP A 104 8.60 13.72 -21.55
C ASP A 104 8.43 12.23 -21.18
N ALA A 105 8.34 11.37 -22.20
CA ALA A 105 8.13 9.94 -22.01
C ALA A 105 9.20 9.30 -21.11
N ASN A 106 10.47 9.70 -21.24
CA ASN A 106 11.55 9.15 -20.41
C ASN A 106 11.41 9.58 -18.94
N GLU A 107 11.03 10.83 -18.70
CA GLU A 107 10.82 11.33 -17.33
C GLU A 107 9.61 10.67 -16.68
N ARG A 108 8.52 10.49 -17.45
CA ARG A 108 7.34 9.75 -16.98
C ARG A 108 7.67 8.30 -16.66
N LYS A 109 8.43 7.62 -17.53
CA LYS A 109 8.88 6.24 -17.30
C LYS A 109 9.59 6.12 -15.94
N LYS A 110 10.61 6.96 -15.70
CA LYS A 110 11.36 6.96 -14.44
C LYS A 110 10.48 7.19 -13.22
N ARG A 111 9.48 8.06 -13.32
CA ARG A 111 8.56 8.36 -12.22
C ARG A 111 7.58 7.23 -11.93
N VAL A 112 7.09 6.57 -12.97
CA VAL A 112 6.25 5.37 -12.84
C VAL A 112 7.06 4.23 -12.22
N GLU A 113 8.28 4.00 -12.68
CA GLU A 113 9.20 3.03 -12.09
C GLU A 113 9.47 3.34 -10.62
N LEU A 114 9.80 4.59 -10.29
CA LEU A 114 10.03 5.04 -8.93
C LEU A 114 8.79 4.85 -8.04
N ALA A 115 7.58 5.14 -8.53
CA ALA A 115 6.36 4.99 -7.76
C ALA A 115 6.12 3.51 -7.37
N ILE A 116 6.32 2.59 -8.32
CA ILE A 116 6.16 1.15 -8.08
C ILE A 116 7.29 0.61 -7.20
N ASP A 117 8.53 1.04 -7.43
CA ASP A 117 9.69 0.60 -6.65
C ASP A 117 9.62 1.12 -5.20
N ALA A 118 9.13 2.35 -4.99
CA ALA A 118 8.88 2.89 -3.65
C ALA A 118 7.80 2.10 -2.91
N LEU A 119 6.72 1.69 -3.60
CA LEU A 119 5.69 0.84 -3.03
C LEU A 119 6.23 -0.56 -2.67
N ALA A 120 7.02 -1.16 -3.56
CA ALA A 120 7.65 -2.45 -3.33
C ALA A 120 8.59 -2.39 -2.12
N LEU A 121 9.43 -1.35 -2.03
CA LEU A 121 10.33 -1.12 -0.90
C LEU A 121 9.56 -0.89 0.41
N MET A 122 8.51 -0.06 0.39
CA MET A 122 7.68 0.20 1.55
C MET A 122 7.08 -1.09 2.11
N LEU A 123 6.56 -1.96 1.24
CA LEU A 123 5.95 -3.23 1.63
C LEU A 123 7.01 -4.24 2.09
N ASP A 124 8.03 -4.50 1.28
CA ASP A 124 9.06 -5.50 1.58
C ASP A 124 9.85 -5.18 2.87
N SER A 125 10.24 -3.91 3.03
CA SER A 125 10.98 -3.44 4.22
C SER A 125 10.06 -3.02 5.39
N ARG A 126 8.74 -3.13 5.24
CA ARG A 126 7.74 -2.79 6.27
C ARG A 126 7.91 -1.36 6.82
N LEU A 127 8.23 -0.41 5.93
CA LEU A 127 8.47 1.00 6.27
C LEU A 127 7.16 1.78 6.47
N PHE A 128 6.26 1.24 7.29
CA PHE A 128 4.96 1.83 7.61
C PHE A 128 4.48 1.35 8.99
N GLY A 129 3.65 2.16 9.65
CA GLY A 129 3.16 1.90 11.00
C GLY A 129 3.76 2.85 12.05
N ALA A 130 3.17 2.87 13.23
CA ALA A 130 3.57 3.76 14.31
C ALA A 130 4.63 3.12 15.23
N LYS A 131 5.38 3.96 15.96
CA LYS A 131 6.25 3.56 17.10
C LYS A 131 7.45 2.66 16.76
N HIS A 132 7.84 2.52 15.49
CA HIS A 132 9.01 1.76 15.01
C HIS A 132 10.34 2.06 15.73
N SER A 133 10.53 3.29 16.22
CA SER A 133 11.74 3.67 16.97
C SER A 133 11.90 3.00 18.34
N ARG A 134 10.83 2.40 18.88
CA ARG A 134 10.82 1.76 20.22
C ARG A 134 10.19 0.38 20.23
N PHE A 135 9.47 0.04 19.17
CA PHE A 135 8.78 -1.22 19.03
C PHE A 135 8.81 -1.60 17.56
N MET A 136 9.56 -2.65 17.22
CA MET A 136 9.51 -3.26 15.90
C MET A 136 8.44 -4.34 15.95
N PRO A 137 7.21 -4.08 15.46
CA PRO A 137 6.18 -5.10 15.45
C PRO A 137 6.63 -6.28 14.57
N VAL A 138 6.38 -7.50 15.04
CA VAL A 138 6.55 -8.69 14.20
C VAL A 138 5.40 -8.69 13.19
N VAL A 139 5.65 -8.13 12.01
CA VAL A 139 4.66 -8.04 10.92
C VAL A 139 4.95 -9.13 9.89
N GLY A 140 4.04 -10.10 9.81
CA GLY A 140 3.94 -11.06 8.72
C GLY A 140 2.87 -10.65 7.72
N TYR A 141 3.16 -10.82 6.43
CA TYR A 141 2.11 -10.74 5.42
C TYR A 141 1.44 -12.10 5.29
N GLU A 142 0.17 -12.18 5.69
CA GLU A 142 -0.64 -13.36 5.41
C GLU A 142 -0.90 -13.46 3.91
N LEU A 143 -1.41 -12.37 3.32
CA LEU A 143 -1.83 -12.36 1.93
C LEU A 143 -1.79 -10.94 1.35
N LEU A 144 -1.23 -10.81 0.15
CA LEU A 144 -1.24 -9.62 -0.67
C LEU A 144 -1.81 -9.98 -2.06
N LEU A 145 -2.87 -9.28 -2.46
CA LEU A 145 -3.46 -9.38 -3.79
C LEU A 145 -3.34 -8.04 -4.50
N VAL A 146 -2.73 -8.02 -5.69
CA VAL A 146 -2.54 -6.83 -6.51
C VAL A 146 -3.25 -7.02 -7.83
N THR A 147 -4.05 -6.02 -8.23
CA THR A 147 -4.69 -5.98 -9.55
C THR A 147 -4.14 -4.81 -10.35
N LEU A 148 -3.77 -5.07 -11.61
CA LEU A 148 -3.42 -4.05 -12.58
C LEU A 148 -4.52 -4.00 -13.63
N SER A 149 -5.13 -2.82 -13.87
CA SER A 149 -6.24 -2.68 -14.82
C SER A 149 -6.01 -1.59 -15.87
N LYS A 150 -6.57 -1.80 -17.06
CA LYS A 150 -6.57 -0.86 -18.18
C LYS A 150 -7.85 -1.03 -19.03
N PRO A 151 -8.47 0.04 -19.54
CA PRO A 151 -8.21 1.45 -19.25
C PRO A 151 -8.91 1.95 -17.98
N LEU A 152 -9.90 1.21 -17.48
CA LEU A 152 -10.72 1.64 -16.35
C LEU A 152 -10.09 1.20 -15.01
N PRO A 153 -10.26 2.00 -13.94
CA PRO A 153 -9.79 1.65 -12.62
C PRO A 153 -10.58 0.46 -12.06
N PHE A 154 -9.87 -0.46 -11.40
CA PHE A 154 -10.45 -1.60 -10.70
C PHE A 154 -9.81 -1.75 -9.33
N ASN A 155 -10.64 -1.79 -8.29
CA ASN A 155 -10.19 -2.03 -6.92
C ASN A 155 -10.49 -3.46 -6.49
N VAL A 156 -9.54 -4.08 -5.79
CA VAL A 156 -9.74 -5.36 -5.10
C VAL A 156 -10.90 -5.28 -4.10
N SER A 157 -11.52 -6.42 -3.80
CA SER A 157 -12.55 -6.48 -2.76
C SER A 157 -11.91 -6.21 -1.39
N PRO A 158 -12.65 -5.62 -0.42
CA PRO A 158 -12.11 -5.31 0.90
C PRO A 158 -11.56 -6.56 1.61
N PRO A 159 -10.27 -6.59 1.99
CA PRO A 159 -9.67 -7.77 2.64
C PRO A 159 -10.10 -7.94 4.10
N ALA A 160 -10.75 -6.94 4.70
CA ALA A 160 -11.16 -6.97 6.11
C ALA A 160 -12.25 -8.01 6.42
N MET A 161 -12.85 -8.64 5.41
CA MET A 161 -13.83 -9.72 5.61
C MET A 161 -13.17 -11.12 5.63
N GLY A 162 -11.84 -11.19 5.67
CA GLY A 162 -11.08 -12.43 5.61
C GLY A 162 -10.73 -12.88 4.19
N PRO A 163 -10.16 -14.08 4.01
CA PRO A 163 -9.58 -14.56 2.74
C PRO A 163 -10.55 -14.65 1.55
N CYS A 164 -11.86 -14.66 1.80
CA CYS A 164 -12.92 -14.72 0.79
C CYS A 164 -12.84 -13.57 -0.24
N PHE A 165 -12.20 -12.45 0.12
CA PHE A 165 -12.02 -11.31 -0.78
C PHE A 165 -11.29 -11.68 -2.09
N VAL A 166 -10.46 -12.73 -2.09
CA VAL A 166 -9.77 -13.22 -3.30
C VAL A 166 -10.78 -13.73 -4.32
N GLU A 167 -11.68 -14.62 -3.89
CA GLU A 167 -12.71 -15.19 -4.77
C GLU A 167 -13.66 -14.11 -5.27
N ASP A 168 -14.07 -13.21 -4.38
CA ASP A 168 -14.96 -12.10 -4.72
C ASP A 168 -14.30 -11.15 -5.73
N THR A 169 -13.00 -10.89 -5.56
CA THR A 169 -12.22 -10.10 -6.51
C THR A 169 -12.20 -10.78 -7.88
N VAL A 170 -11.89 -12.08 -7.96
CA VAL A 170 -11.85 -12.83 -9.23
C VAL A 170 -13.22 -12.89 -9.90
N LYS A 171 -14.30 -13.10 -9.13
CA LYS A 171 -15.68 -13.05 -9.63
C LYS A 171 -16.01 -11.67 -10.20
N ARG A 172 -15.65 -10.59 -9.48
CA ARG A 172 -15.83 -9.21 -9.93
C ARG A 172 -15.02 -8.88 -11.18
N ILE A 173 -13.80 -9.40 -11.31
CA ILE A 173 -12.98 -9.21 -12.51
C ILE A 173 -13.67 -9.80 -13.74
N LYS A 174 -14.19 -11.04 -13.65
CA LYS A 174 -14.91 -11.68 -14.77
C LYS A 174 -16.12 -10.85 -15.22
N ALA A 175 -16.90 -10.36 -14.26
CA ALA A 175 -18.04 -9.49 -14.55
C ALA A 175 -17.61 -8.15 -15.15
N PHE A 176 -16.55 -7.53 -14.61
CA PHE A 176 -16.03 -6.24 -15.02
C PHE A 176 -15.44 -6.26 -16.43
N VAL A 177 -14.64 -7.27 -16.76
CA VAL A 177 -14.06 -7.47 -18.10
C VAL A 177 -15.18 -7.66 -19.13
N LYS A 178 -16.19 -8.48 -18.81
CA LYS A 178 -17.36 -8.71 -19.69
C LYS A 178 -18.17 -7.43 -19.93
N ALA A 179 -18.34 -6.59 -18.90
CA ALA A 179 -19.16 -5.39 -18.99
C ALA A 179 -18.45 -4.20 -19.65
N THR A 180 -17.13 -4.09 -19.48
CA THR A 180 -16.37 -2.88 -19.88
C THR A 180 -15.36 -3.10 -20.99
N ASN A 181 -15.13 -4.35 -21.40
CA ASN A 181 -14.07 -4.73 -22.33
C ASN A 181 -12.66 -4.27 -21.88
N SER A 182 -12.47 -4.09 -20.57
CA SER A 182 -11.18 -3.75 -19.94
C SER A 182 -10.32 -4.98 -19.75
N SER A 183 -9.01 -4.80 -19.62
CA SER A 183 -8.05 -5.83 -19.22
C SER A 183 -7.69 -5.68 -17.74
N VAL A 184 -7.64 -6.79 -17.02
CA VAL A 184 -7.20 -6.84 -15.61
C VAL A 184 -6.27 -8.03 -15.41
N GLU A 185 -5.08 -7.78 -14.87
CA GLU A 185 -4.16 -8.82 -14.40
C GLU A 185 -4.16 -8.88 -12.87
N VAL A 186 -3.95 -10.08 -12.33
CA VAL A 186 -3.97 -10.35 -10.89
C VAL A 186 -2.69 -11.06 -10.48
N TYR A 187 -2.06 -10.53 -9.44
CA TYR A 187 -0.82 -11.03 -8.86
C TYR A 187 -1.03 -11.24 -7.37
N GLY A 188 -0.43 -12.29 -6.82
CA GLY A 188 -0.55 -12.68 -5.43
C GLY A 188 0.80 -12.94 -4.79
N TYR A 189 0.92 -12.57 -3.51
CA TYR A 189 2.01 -12.95 -2.64
C TYR A 189 1.41 -13.43 -1.31
N THR A 190 2.00 -14.46 -0.73
CA THR A 190 1.55 -15.04 0.54
C THR A 190 2.74 -15.62 1.27
N GLY A 191 2.78 -15.41 2.59
CA GLY A 191 3.66 -16.14 3.50
C GLY A 191 3.05 -17.45 4.00
N ASP A 192 1.76 -17.67 3.73
CA ASP A 192 0.97 -18.79 4.23
C ASP A 192 0.63 -19.82 3.13
N SER A 193 0.73 -21.11 3.49
CA SER A 193 0.56 -22.23 2.56
C SER A 193 -0.89 -22.51 2.17
N ASP A 194 -1.85 -22.18 3.03
CA ASP A 194 -3.28 -22.35 2.75
C ASP A 194 -3.80 -21.19 1.88
N ALA A 195 -3.32 -19.97 2.13
CA ALA A 195 -3.54 -18.83 1.25
C ALA A 195 -2.92 -19.06 -0.15
N GLU A 196 -1.80 -19.78 -0.25
CA GLU A 196 -1.22 -20.16 -1.56
C GLU A 196 -2.14 -21.08 -2.35
N LYS A 197 -2.76 -22.07 -1.69
CA LYS A 197 -3.74 -22.96 -2.32
C LYS A 197 -4.95 -22.17 -2.81
N LEU A 198 -5.46 -21.23 -2.01
CA LEU A 198 -6.58 -20.36 -2.37
C LEU A 198 -6.27 -19.52 -3.63
N LEU A 199 -5.08 -18.90 -3.69
CA LEU A 199 -4.64 -18.12 -4.84
C LEU A 199 -4.55 -18.97 -6.11
N LYS A 200 -3.92 -20.15 -6.02
CA LYS A 200 -3.79 -21.08 -7.15
C LYS A 200 -5.14 -21.60 -7.64
N ALA A 201 -6.06 -21.92 -6.73
CA ALA A 201 -7.42 -22.35 -7.08
C ALA A 201 -8.20 -21.27 -7.86
N ASN A 202 -7.87 -20.00 -7.64
CA ASN A 202 -8.47 -18.85 -8.32
C ASN A 202 -7.68 -18.37 -9.55
N ASN A 203 -6.70 -19.14 -10.05
CA ASN A 203 -5.83 -18.80 -11.18
C ASN A 203 -5.05 -17.48 -11.00
N VAL A 204 -4.69 -17.13 -9.76
CA VAL A 204 -3.84 -15.96 -9.48
C VAL A 204 -2.37 -16.34 -9.65
N ARG A 205 -1.57 -15.46 -10.28
CA ARG A 205 -0.11 -15.65 -10.40
C ARG A 205 0.55 -15.39 -9.05
N VAL A 206 1.13 -16.42 -8.44
CA VAL A 206 1.76 -16.33 -7.11
C VAL A 206 3.27 -16.14 -7.21
N TYR A 207 3.80 -15.20 -6.43
CA TYR A 207 5.23 -14.88 -6.35
C TYR A 207 5.78 -15.18 -4.96
N ARG A 208 7.09 -15.44 -4.87
CA ARG A 208 7.75 -15.80 -3.61
C ARG A 208 8.22 -14.59 -2.81
N THR A 209 8.43 -13.47 -3.47
CA THR A 209 8.81 -12.21 -2.82
C THR A 209 7.97 -11.06 -3.34
N ILE A 210 7.79 -10.04 -2.51
CA ILE A 210 7.11 -8.80 -2.89
C ILE A 210 7.85 -8.09 -4.02
N VAL A 211 9.19 -8.14 -4.00
CA VAL A 211 10.04 -7.55 -5.04
C VAL A 211 9.82 -8.21 -6.40
N GLU A 212 9.75 -9.54 -6.47
CA GLU A 212 9.44 -10.26 -7.72
C GLU A 212 8.04 -9.90 -8.24
N LEU A 213 7.04 -9.86 -7.34
CA LEU A 213 5.67 -9.48 -7.69
C LEU A 213 5.63 -8.09 -8.34
N PHE A 214 6.21 -7.08 -7.67
CA PHE A 214 6.20 -5.72 -8.20
C PHE A 214 7.12 -5.52 -9.40
N GLY A 215 8.15 -6.36 -9.58
CA GLY A 215 8.95 -6.42 -10.80
C GLY A 215 8.11 -6.75 -12.03
N GLU A 216 7.23 -7.75 -11.93
CA GLU A 216 6.32 -8.11 -13.02
C GLU A 216 5.20 -7.08 -13.21
N VAL A 217 4.64 -6.55 -12.11
CA VAL A 217 3.66 -5.45 -12.19
C VAL A 217 4.26 -4.24 -12.90
N LYS A 218 5.51 -3.87 -12.58
CA LYS A 218 6.23 -2.76 -13.21
C LYS A 218 6.40 -2.98 -14.71
N LYS A 219 6.90 -4.15 -15.12
CA LYS A 219 7.07 -4.50 -16.52
C LYS A 219 5.75 -4.40 -17.29
N LYS A 220 4.67 -4.96 -16.74
CA LYS A 220 3.35 -4.94 -17.37
C LYS A 220 2.74 -3.54 -17.43
N ALA A 221 2.91 -2.74 -16.37
CA ALA A 221 2.42 -1.37 -16.31
C ALA A 221 3.09 -0.48 -17.36
N LEU A 222 4.42 -0.58 -17.52
CA LEU A 222 5.16 0.15 -18.55
C LEU A 222 4.72 -0.24 -19.97
N GLU A 223 4.56 -1.54 -20.24
CA GLU A 223 4.02 -2.05 -21.51
C GLU A 223 2.63 -1.44 -21.80
N TRP A 224 1.75 -1.41 -20.79
CA TRP A 224 0.40 -0.87 -20.93
C TRP A 224 0.35 0.66 -21.11
N LEU A 225 1.31 1.39 -20.55
CA LEU A 225 1.43 2.83 -20.71
C LEU A 225 2.16 3.24 -21.99
N GLY A 226 2.87 2.29 -22.64
CA GLY A 226 3.73 2.58 -23.79
C GLY A 226 4.99 3.38 -23.41
N LEU A 227 5.56 3.10 -22.22
CA LEU A 227 6.73 3.78 -21.66
C LEU A 227 7.96 2.86 -21.58
#